data_AF-A0A920P835-F1
#
_entry.id   AF-A0A920P835-F1
#
_cell.length_a   1.000
_cell.length_b   1.000
_cell.length_c   1.000
_cell.angle_alpha   90.00
_cell.angle_beta   90.00
_cell.angle_gamma   90.00
#
_symmetry.space_group_name_H-M   'P 1'
#
loop_
_entity.id
_entity.type
_entity.pdbx_description
1 polymer ?
#
loop_
_entity_poly.entity_id
_entity_poly.type
_entity_poly.pdbx_seq_one_letter_code
_entity_poly.pdbx_strand_id
1 'polypeptide(L)'
;MSTDNSITPRLIEYMSGALDSELPPNVLVKTKHHILDTLSAMISGSVMHPGLLGKQFILQQGGTPEAQIIGSPHLTSAINAALANGMMAHSDETDDSNGSAGLHPGCATVPAALARAEREDASGTDLIRSVALGYDLEAGLSDP
;
A
#
# COMPACT_ATOMS: atom_id res chain seq x y z
N MET A 1 12.88 -37.41 -11.93
CA MET A 1 13.09 -35.95 -12.05
C MET A 1 12.07 -35.30 -11.14
N SER A 2 12.49 -34.81 -9.98
CA SER A 2 11.58 -34.20 -9.01
C SER A 2 11.10 -32.87 -9.57
N THR A 3 9.80 -32.74 -9.82
CA THR A 3 9.15 -31.46 -10.08
C THR A 3 9.19 -30.68 -8.77
N ASP A 4 10.14 -29.76 -8.64
CA ASP A 4 10.14 -28.79 -7.55
C ASP A 4 8.96 -27.85 -7.77
N ASN A 5 7.81 -28.23 -7.21
CA ASN A 5 6.55 -27.48 -7.28
C ASN A 5 6.53 -26.32 -6.26
N SER A 6 7.70 -25.74 -6.01
CA SER A 6 7.86 -24.66 -5.04
C SER A 6 7.17 -23.41 -5.58
N ILE A 7 6.24 -22.88 -4.79
CA ILE A 7 5.48 -21.66 -5.13
C ILE A 7 6.40 -20.43 -5.10
N THR A 8 7.44 -20.45 -4.26
CA THR A 8 8.32 -19.29 -4.04
C THR A 8 9.06 -18.82 -5.30
N PRO A 9 9.76 -19.68 -6.07
CA PRO A 9 10.40 -19.25 -7.33
C PRO A 9 9.42 -18.66 -8.34
N ARG A 10 8.22 -19.25 -8.46
CA ARG A 10 7.19 -18.79 -9.39
C ARG A 10 6.63 -17.42 -8.97
N LEU A 11 6.48 -17.19 -7.67
CA LEU A 11 6.07 -15.90 -7.12
C LEU A 11 7.14 -14.82 -7.34
N ILE A 12 8.43 -15.16 -7.14
CA ILE A 12 9.56 -14.25 -7.41
C ILE A 12 9.59 -13.85 -8.89
N GLU A 13 9.44 -14.81 -9.80
CA GLU A 13 9.41 -14.55 -11.24
C GLU A 13 8.23 -13.63 -11.60
N TYR A 14 7.05 -13.90 -11.06
CA TYR A 14 5.88 -13.06 -11.25
C TYR A 14 6.07 -11.63 -10.75
N MET A 15 6.52 -11.47 -9.49
CA MET A 15 6.73 -10.16 -8.86
C MET A 15 7.81 -9.34 -9.59
N SER A 16 8.87 -9.99 -10.04
CA SER A 16 9.97 -9.30 -10.75
C SER A 16 9.58 -8.84 -12.15
N GLY A 17 8.68 -9.55 -12.85
CA GLY A 17 8.16 -9.15 -14.16
C GLY A 17 6.98 -8.18 -14.12
N ALA A 18 6.36 -7.97 -12.96
CA ALA A 18 5.14 -7.16 -12.83
C ALA A 18 5.34 -5.67 -13.16
N LEU A 19 6.51 -5.11 -12.85
CA LEU A 19 6.82 -3.69 -13.12
C LEU A 19 6.94 -3.38 -14.62
N ASP A 20 7.35 -4.37 -15.42
CA ASP A 20 7.47 -4.22 -16.88
C ASP A 20 6.16 -4.57 -17.61
N SER A 21 5.19 -5.15 -16.90
CA SER A 21 3.93 -5.59 -17.47
C SER A 21 2.93 -4.42 -17.57
N GLU A 22 2.29 -4.27 -18.73
CA GLU A 22 1.16 -3.36 -18.87
C GLU A 22 -0.07 -3.93 -18.17
N LEU A 23 -0.72 -3.09 -17.35
CA LEU A 23 -1.97 -3.47 -16.70
C LEU A 23 -3.11 -3.43 -17.73
N PRO A 24 -4.02 -4.43 -17.72
CA PRO A 24 -5.26 -4.34 -18.46
C PRO A 24 -6.00 -3.02 -18.14
N PRO A 25 -6.64 -2.35 -19.11
CA PRO A 25 -7.22 -1.02 -18.91
C PRO A 25 -8.21 -0.94 -17.72
N ASN A 26 -9.00 -1.98 -17.50
CA ASN A 26 -9.93 -2.05 -16.38
C ASN A 26 -9.21 -2.17 -15.02
N VAL A 27 -8.10 -2.93 -14.96
CA VAL A 27 -7.27 -3.06 -13.76
C VAL A 27 -6.61 -1.72 -13.46
N LEU A 28 -6.01 -1.07 -14.46
CA LEU A 28 -5.40 0.26 -14.31
C LEU A 28 -6.37 1.28 -13.70
N VAL A 29 -7.59 1.36 -14.23
CA VAL A 29 -8.62 2.28 -13.71
C VAL A 29 -9.04 1.91 -12.29
N LYS A 30 -9.24 0.62 -12.02
CA LYS A 30 -9.65 0.14 -10.69
C LYS A 30 -8.56 0.40 -9.65
N THR A 31 -7.30 0.16 -9.97
CA THR A 31 -6.16 0.47 -9.09
C THR A 31 -6.09 1.96 -8.76
N LYS A 32 -6.30 2.85 -9.74
CA LYS A 32 -6.38 4.30 -9.48
C LYS A 32 -7.51 4.66 -8.51
N HIS A 33 -8.67 4.01 -8.63
CA HIS A 33 -9.76 4.21 -7.68
C HIS A 33 -9.39 3.74 -6.27
N HIS A 34 -8.75 2.58 -6.13
CA HIS A 34 -8.26 2.09 -4.83
C HIS A 34 -7.26 3.04 -4.21
N ILE A 35 -6.29 3.56 -4.97
CA ILE A 35 -5.33 4.56 -4.49
C ILE A 35 -6.07 5.82 -3.99
N LEU A 36 -7.02 6.34 -4.79
CA LEU A 36 -7.78 7.54 -4.43
C LEU A 36 -8.64 7.33 -3.17
N ASP A 37 -9.27 6.16 -3.08
CA ASP A 37 -10.10 5.75 -1.94
C ASP A 37 -9.26 5.67 -0.66
N THR A 38 -8.13 4.95 -0.69
CA THR A 38 -7.26 4.84 0.49
C THR A 38 -6.66 6.19 0.89
N LEU A 39 -6.27 7.05 -0.08
CA LEU A 39 -5.82 8.41 0.25
C LEU A 39 -6.91 9.21 0.97
N SER A 40 -8.16 9.05 0.56
CA SER A 40 -9.31 9.69 1.22
C SER A 40 -9.51 9.14 2.64
N ALA A 41 -9.38 7.83 2.82
CA ALA A 41 -9.43 7.17 4.12
C ALA A 41 -8.30 7.63 5.05
N MET A 42 -7.07 7.79 4.54
CA MET A 42 -5.94 8.35 5.30
C MET A 42 -6.24 9.78 5.78
N ILE A 43 -6.80 10.62 4.92
CA ILE A 43 -7.16 12.00 5.28
C ILE A 43 -8.27 12.00 6.34
N SER A 44 -9.33 11.20 6.18
CA SER A 44 -10.39 11.04 7.19
C SER A 44 -9.83 10.55 8.52
N GLY A 45 -9.05 9.46 8.48
CA GLY A 45 -8.45 8.84 9.65
C GLY A 45 -7.38 9.67 10.34
N SER A 46 -6.78 10.66 9.66
CA SER A 46 -5.72 11.51 10.22
C SER A 46 -6.15 12.38 11.41
N VAL A 47 -7.47 12.56 11.57
CA VAL A 47 -8.09 13.29 12.68
C VAL A 47 -8.81 12.36 13.67
N MET A 48 -8.85 11.06 13.40
CA MET A 48 -9.44 10.04 14.28
C MET A 48 -8.45 9.64 15.38
N HIS A 49 -8.98 9.14 16.50
CA HIS A 49 -8.15 8.82 17.68
C HIS A 49 -6.98 7.85 17.36
N PRO A 50 -7.19 6.74 16.63
CA PRO A 50 -6.08 5.83 16.29
C PRO A 50 -5.05 6.50 15.36
N GLY A 51 -5.49 7.26 14.36
CA GLY A 51 -4.59 7.99 13.45
C GLY A 51 -3.78 9.08 14.16
N LEU A 52 -4.38 9.79 15.11
CA LEU A 52 -3.67 10.77 15.95
C LEU A 52 -2.58 10.12 16.81
N LEU A 53 -2.91 8.99 17.47
CA LEU A 53 -1.95 8.26 18.30
C LEU A 53 -0.83 7.64 17.46
N GLY A 54 -1.15 7.06 16.30
CA GLY A 54 -0.17 6.50 15.37
C GLY A 54 0.80 7.56 14.86
N LYS A 55 0.28 8.71 14.42
CA LYS A 55 1.09 9.87 14.04
C LYS A 55 1.97 10.36 15.19
N GLN A 56 1.43 10.51 16.39
CA GLN A 56 2.18 10.96 17.56
C GLN A 56 3.34 9.99 17.90
N PHE A 57 3.06 8.69 17.89
CA PHE A 57 4.08 7.66 18.10
C PHE A 57 5.21 7.78 17.08
N ILE A 58 4.88 7.88 15.79
CA ILE A 58 5.89 8.00 14.73
C ILE A 58 6.71 9.28 14.84
N LEU A 59 6.11 10.42 15.19
CA LEU A 59 6.83 11.67 15.37
C LEU A 59 7.86 11.59 16.51
N GLN A 60 7.64 10.77 17.54
CA GLN A 60 8.61 10.53 18.60
C GLN A 60 9.81 9.69 18.14
N GLN A 61 9.63 8.84 17.12
CA GLN A 61 10.71 8.04 16.55
C GLN A 61 11.63 8.87 15.63
N GLY A 62 11.15 10.00 15.11
CA GLY A 62 11.89 10.81 14.13
C GLY A 62 12.12 10.05 12.83
N GLY A 63 13.30 10.22 12.22
CA GLY A 63 13.69 9.53 10.98
C GLY A 63 14.18 10.48 9.89
N THR A 64 14.88 9.92 8.90
CA THR A 64 15.31 10.65 7.69
C THR A 64 14.07 11.10 6.91
N PRO A 65 13.99 12.33 6.41
CA PRO A 65 12.81 12.82 5.67
C PRO A 65 12.73 12.21 4.26
N GLU A 66 12.22 10.99 4.18
CA GLU A 66 12.10 10.20 2.95
C GLU A 66 10.67 10.19 2.39
N ALA A 67 9.65 10.28 3.25
CA ALA A 67 8.25 10.17 2.86
C ALA A 67 7.30 10.94 3.80
N GLN A 68 6.13 11.30 3.28
CA GLN A 68 5.11 12.16 3.87
C GLN A 68 4.17 11.39 4.81
N ILE A 69 3.96 11.93 6.00
CA ILE A 69 2.81 11.56 6.83
C ILE A 69 1.61 12.34 6.30
N ILE A 70 0.65 11.64 5.69
CA ILE A 70 -0.53 12.22 5.04
C ILE A 70 -1.38 12.99 6.06
N GLY A 71 -1.95 14.12 5.64
CA GLY A 71 -2.72 15.01 6.52
C GLY A 71 -1.86 15.76 7.55
N SER A 72 -0.55 15.85 7.34
CA SER A 72 0.37 16.58 8.21
C SER A 72 1.50 17.25 7.41
N PRO A 73 2.26 18.20 7.99
CA PRO A 73 3.43 18.81 7.34
C PRO A 73 4.73 18.01 7.53
N HIS A 74 4.68 16.82 8.14
CA HIS A 74 5.90 16.11 8.57
C HIS A 74 6.34 15.04 7.59
N LEU A 75 7.63 15.05 7.27
CA LEU A 75 8.34 13.96 6.60
C LEU A 75 9.06 13.09 7.65
N THR A 76 9.18 11.79 7.37
CA THR A 76 9.90 10.80 8.19
C THR A 76 10.44 9.69 7.28
N SER A 77 11.05 8.65 7.85
CA SER A 77 11.56 7.53 7.06
C SER A 77 10.41 6.81 6.35
N ALA A 78 10.67 6.18 5.20
CA ALA A 78 9.62 5.54 4.40
C ALA A 78 8.82 4.50 5.20
N ILE A 79 9.50 3.72 6.06
CA ILE A 79 8.85 2.72 6.92
C ILE A 79 7.92 3.37 7.97
N ASN A 80 8.34 4.50 8.54
CA ASN A 80 7.57 5.22 9.54
C ASN A 80 6.34 5.90 8.91
N ALA A 81 6.52 6.51 7.74
CA ALA A 81 5.42 7.10 6.98
C ALA A 81 4.40 6.03 6.58
N ALA A 82 4.84 4.88 6.06
CA ALA A 82 3.96 3.75 5.74
C ALA A 82 3.15 3.29 6.96
N LEU A 83 3.78 3.14 8.12
CA LEU A 83 3.10 2.73 9.35
C LEU A 83 2.06 3.77 9.81
N ALA A 84 2.42 5.06 9.86
CA ALA A 84 1.48 6.12 10.23
C ALA A 84 0.29 6.19 9.25
N ASN A 85 0.59 6.16 7.95
CA ASN A 85 -0.42 6.25 6.89
C ASN A 85 -1.32 5.02 6.86
N GLY A 86 -0.81 3.82 7.12
CA GLY A 86 -1.61 2.62 7.24
C GLY A 86 -2.55 2.64 8.44
N MET A 87 -2.07 3.09 9.60
CA MET A 87 -2.93 3.30 10.77
C MET A 87 -4.05 4.30 10.46
N MET A 88 -3.73 5.41 9.80
CA MET A 88 -4.73 6.40 9.38
C MET A 88 -5.72 5.83 8.37
N ALA A 89 -5.24 5.09 7.36
CA ALA A 89 -6.09 4.51 6.33
C ALA A 89 -7.18 3.58 6.88
N HIS A 90 -6.90 2.85 7.96
CA HIS A 90 -7.88 1.93 8.58
C HIS A 90 -8.60 2.52 9.80
N SER A 91 -8.33 3.78 10.18
CA SER A 91 -8.84 4.36 11.43
C SER A 91 -10.35 4.60 11.45
N ASP A 92 -10.96 4.80 10.28
CA ASP A 92 -12.36 5.18 10.12
C ASP A 92 -13.22 4.02 9.57
N GLU A 93 -12.61 2.85 9.31
CA GLU A 93 -13.25 1.68 8.68
C GLU A 93 -13.99 2.00 7.37
N THR A 94 -13.57 3.08 6.69
CA THR A 94 -14.08 3.53 5.40
C THR A 94 -13.21 3.07 4.23
N ASP A 95 -12.13 2.35 4.51
CA ASP A 95 -11.25 1.76 3.50
C ASP A 95 -11.92 0.62 2.74
N ASP A 96 -11.37 0.34 1.56
CA ASP A 96 -11.87 -0.70 0.69
C ASP A 96 -11.85 -2.09 1.32
N SER A 97 -12.78 -2.95 0.88
CA SER A 97 -12.80 -4.35 1.27
C SER A 97 -12.96 -5.28 0.07
N ASN A 98 -12.35 -6.45 0.19
CA ASN A 98 -12.58 -7.59 -0.66
C ASN A 98 -13.42 -8.62 0.11
N GLY A 99 -14.75 -8.49 0.00
CA GLY A 99 -15.71 -9.30 0.76
C GLY A 99 -15.61 -10.81 0.55
N SER A 100 -15.10 -11.30 -0.59
CA SER A 100 -14.91 -12.74 -0.80
C SER A 100 -13.71 -13.30 -0.05
N ALA A 101 -12.70 -12.47 0.23
CA ALA A 101 -11.48 -12.84 0.94
C ALA A 101 -11.46 -12.38 2.41
N GLY A 102 -12.36 -11.46 2.80
CA GLY A 102 -12.35 -10.85 4.14
C GLY A 102 -11.14 -9.95 4.38
N LEU A 103 -10.62 -9.31 3.31
CA LEU A 103 -9.38 -8.51 3.34
C LEU A 103 -9.66 -7.03 3.10
N HIS A 104 -8.82 -6.16 3.67
CA HIS A 104 -8.79 -4.72 3.44
C HIS A 104 -7.41 -4.31 2.88
N PRO A 105 -7.15 -4.54 1.58
CA PRO A 105 -5.81 -4.41 1.02
C PRO A 105 -5.30 -2.98 0.95
N GLY A 106 -6.19 -1.99 0.78
CA GLY A 106 -5.79 -0.60 0.56
C GLY A 106 -5.01 -0.04 1.73
N CYS A 107 -5.49 -0.26 2.96
CA CYS A 107 -4.88 0.31 4.16
C CYS A 107 -3.46 -0.19 4.47
N ALA A 108 -3.02 -1.30 3.86
CA ALA A 108 -1.65 -1.78 3.96
C ALA A 108 -0.84 -1.49 2.68
N THR A 109 -1.35 -1.89 1.51
CA THR A 109 -0.59 -1.84 0.26
C THR A 109 -0.35 -0.41 -0.23
N VAL A 110 -1.37 0.45 -0.24
CA VAL A 110 -1.24 1.82 -0.77
C VAL A 110 -0.26 2.65 0.06
N PRO A 111 -0.34 2.73 1.41
CA PRO A 111 0.61 3.54 2.18
C PRO A 111 2.05 3.00 2.11
N ALA A 112 2.24 1.69 2.02
CA ALA A 112 3.57 1.10 1.83
C ALA A 112 4.16 1.46 0.45
N ALA A 113 3.38 1.28 -0.62
CA ALA A 113 3.81 1.60 -1.97
C ALA A 113 4.07 3.10 -2.14
N LEU A 114 3.20 3.96 -1.60
CA LEU A 114 3.34 5.41 -1.67
C LEU A 114 4.61 5.89 -0.94
N ALA A 115 4.84 5.44 0.28
CA ALA A 115 6.03 5.85 1.04
C ALA A 115 7.33 5.39 0.36
N ARG A 116 7.32 4.22 -0.30
CA ARG A 116 8.48 3.77 -1.07
C ARG A 116 8.65 4.56 -2.37
N ALA A 117 7.56 4.87 -3.05
CA ALA A 117 7.58 5.67 -4.27
C ALA A 117 8.14 7.07 -4.02
N GLU A 118 7.73 7.74 -2.94
CA GLU A 118 8.27 9.04 -2.56
C GLU A 118 9.77 8.99 -2.27
N ARG A 119 10.21 7.99 -1.48
CA ARG A 119 11.62 7.81 -1.14
C ARG A 119 12.52 7.61 -2.37
N GLU A 120 12.04 6.86 -3.36
CA GLU A 120 12.82 6.49 -4.55
C GLU A 120 12.58 7.44 -5.74
N ASP A 121 11.81 8.52 -5.56
CA ASP A 121 11.39 9.44 -6.63
C ASP A 121 10.75 8.68 -7.81
N ALA A 122 9.92 7.68 -7.51
CA ALA A 122 9.33 6.78 -8.48
C ALA A 122 8.19 7.45 -9.27
N SER A 123 7.95 6.97 -10.49
CA SER A 123 6.87 7.49 -11.31
C SER A 123 5.49 7.08 -10.78
N GLY A 124 4.45 7.84 -11.12
CA GLY A 124 3.08 7.45 -10.83
C GLY A 124 2.68 6.11 -11.47
N THR A 125 3.29 5.74 -12.60
CA THR A 125 3.09 4.43 -13.23
C THR A 125 3.64 3.31 -12.36
N ASP A 126 4.81 3.50 -11.76
CA ASP A 126 5.43 2.50 -10.87
C ASP A 126 4.62 2.33 -9.58
N LEU A 127 4.09 3.44 -9.03
CA LEU A 127 3.15 3.40 -7.91
C LEU A 127 1.90 2.58 -8.26
N ILE A 128 1.28 2.85 -9.43
CA ILE A 128 0.07 2.12 -9.82
C ILE A 128 0.37 0.63 -10.03
N ARG A 129 1.46 0.28 -10.70
CA ARG A 129 1.85 -1.12 -10.91
C ARG A 129 2.16 -1.85 -9.60
N SER A 130 2.86 -1.20 -8.67
CA SER A 130 3.16 -1.79 -7.36
C SER A 130 1.91 -2.00 -6.51
N VAL A 131 0.96 -1.07 -6.51
CA VAL A 131 -0.33 -1.25 -5.83
C VAL A 131 -1.13 -2.38 -6.46
N ALA A 132 -1.21 -2.44 -7.80
CA ALA A 132 -1.91 -3.51 -8.49
C ALA A 132 -1.32 -4.90 -8.14
N LEU A 133 0.01 -5.01 -8.12
CA LEU A 133 0.69 -6.24 -7.71
C LEU A 133 0.39 -6.60 -6.25
N GLY A 134 0.43 -5.63 -5.32
CA GLY A 134 0.12 -5.88 -3.91
C GLY A 134 -1.29 -6.44 -3.72
N TYR A 135 -2.27 -5.84 -4.38
CA TYR A 135 -3.66 -6.33 -4.37
C TYR A 135 -3.78 -7.75 -4.92
N ASP A 136 -3.10 -8.03 -6.04
CA ASP A 136 -3.13 -9.35 -6.68
C ASP A 136 -2.47 -10.42 -5.81
N LEU A 137 -1.39 -10.09 -5.10
CA LEU A 137 -0.74 -11.00 -4.15
C LEU A 137 -1.62 -11.27 -2.93
N GLU A 138 -2.24 -10.25 -2.35
CA GLU A 138 -3.14 -10.40 -1.20
C GLU A 138 -4.38 -11.23 -1.55
N ALA A 139 -4.99 -10.96 -2.71
CA ALA A 139 -6.14 -11.72 -3.20
C ALA A 139 -5.75 -13.14 -3.67
N GLY A 140 -4.64 -13.30 -4.38
CA GLY A 140 -4.16 -14.58 -4.89
C GLY A 140 -3.70 -15.54 -3.79
N LEU A 141 -3.23 -15.02 -2.65
CA LEU A 141 -2.95 -15.83 -1.45
C LEU A 141 -4.23 -16.26 -0.69
N SER A 142 -5.37 -15.65 -1.00
CA SER A 142 -6.65 -15.96 -0.36
C SER A 142 -7.54 -16.92 -1.14
N ASP A 143 -7.16 -17.26 -2.38
CA ASP A 143 -7.86 -18.25 -3.21
C ASP A 143 -7.18 -19.64 -3.03
N PRO A 144 -7.92 -20.69 -2.59
CA PRO A 144 -7.37 -22.00 -2.21
C PRO A 144 -6.85 -22.86 -3.38
#